data_AF-A0A1J3D703-F1
#
_entry.id   AF-A0A1J3D703-F1
#
_cell.length_a   1.000
_cell.length_b   1.000
_cell.length_c   1.000
_cell.angle_alpha   90.00
_cell.angle_beta   90.00
_cell.angle_gamma   90.00
#
_symmetry.space_group_name_H-M   'P 1'
#
loop_
_entity.id
_entity.type
_entity.pdbx_description
1 polymer ?
#
loop_
_entity_poly.entity_id
_entity_poly.type
_entity_poly.pdbx_seq_one_letter_code
_entity_poly.pdbx_strand_id
1 'polypeptide(L)'
;PAMLLKPGNKIVSPEMSHHHDSPSNHKSQQQQQPRKDTQRQFGQQTKKVEEHLIKTATSIIINQNNRPVHNNMSSPRSISIETTSSNNHSKPHTGGDIRWDAVNSLKSRGIKIGISDFRVLKRLGYGDIGSVYLVELKGANTTTYFAMKVMDKASLVSRNKLLRAQTEREILSQLDHPFLPTLYSHFETDKFYCLVMEFCSGGNLYSLRQKQPNKCFT
;
A
#
# COMPACT_ATOMS: atom_id res chain seq x y z
N PRO A 1 37.63 -49.75 69.77
CA PRO A 1 36.49 -49.06 69.13
C PRO A 1 36.08 -49.79 67.84
N ALA A 2 35.08 -50.64 67.97
CA ALA A 2 34.55 -51.54 66.96
C ALA A 2 33.52 -50.85 66.05
N MET A 3 33.39 -51.33 64.81
CA MET A 3 32.09 -51.69 64.25
C MET A 3 32.25 -52.93 63.36
N LEU A 4 31.38 -53.90 63.63
CA LEU A 4 31.28 -55.25 63.08
C LEU A 4 29.96 -55.35 62.30
N LEU A 5 29.91 -56.29 61.35
CA LEU A 5 28.74 -56.92 60.66
C LEU A 5 28.49 -56.53 59.18
N LYS A 6 28.88 -57.47 58.31
CA LYS A 6 28.22 -57.86 57.02
C LYS A 6 26.93 -58.71 57.36
N PRO A 7 26.11 -59.29 56.45
CA PRO A 7 26.25 -59.49 54.98
C PRO A 7 24.94 -59.50 54.12
N GLY A 8 25.09 -59.71 52.80
CA GLY A 8 24.09 -60.34 51.92
C GLY A 8 23.92 -59.63 50.57
N ASN A 9 23.78 -60.29 49.41
CA ASN A 9 23.99 -61.67 49.03
C ASN A 9 24.01 -61.75 47.48
N LYS A 10 24.80 -62.70 46.96
CA LYS A 10 24.72 -63.42 45.67
C LYS A 10 25.05 -62.75 44.32
N ILE A 11 26.16 -63.29 43.82
CA ILE A 11 26.68 -63.46 42.46
C ILE A 11 25.66 -64.14 41.52
N VAL A 12 25.52 -63.63 40.29
CA VAL A 12 25.57 -64.39 39.01
C VAL A 12 26.08 -63.43 37.92
N SER A 13 27.20 -63.79 37.29
CA SER A 13 27.70 -63.29 36.00
C SER A 13 27.35 -64.32 34.90
N PRO A 14 27.81 -64.20 33.65
CA PRO A 14 27.80 -63.09 32.68
C PRO A 14 27.17 -63.56 31.34
N GLU A 15 26.86 -62.66 30.40
CA GLU A 15 27.17 -62.97 29.00
C GLU A 15 27.38 -61.73 28.13
N MET A 16 28.44 -61.82 27.33
CA MET A 16 28.95 -60.83 26.38
C MET A 16 28.22 -60.95 25.05
N SER A 17 27.99 -59.83 24.37
CA SER A 17 28.40 -59.72 22.96
C SER A 17 28.57 -58.26 22.54
N HIS A 18 29.61 -58.07 21.73
CA HIS A 18 30.18 -56.81 21.27
C HIS A 18 29.36 -56.17 20.13
N HIS A 19 29.26 -54.84 20.10
CA HIS A 19 30.00 -53.95 19.17
C HIS A 19 29.46 -52.50 19.17
N HIS A 20 30.40 -51.55 19.19
CA HIS A 20 30.47 -50.24 18.49
C HIS A 20 29.18 -49.75 17.78
N ASP A 21 28.72 -48.50 17.88
CA ASP A 21 29.42 -47.19 17.85
C ASP A 21 28.43 -46.07 18.24
N SER A 22 28.95 -44.90 18.65
CA SER A 22 28.21 -43.73 19.17
C SER A 22 27.56 -42.83 18.08
N PRO A 23 27.00 -41.65 18.41
CA PRO A 23 25.58 -41.32 18.26
C PRO A 23 25.26 -40.48 17.00
N SER A 24 24.28 -40.90 16.20
CA SER A 24 23.75 -40.07 15.12
C SER A 24 22.59 -39.18 15.60
N ASN A 25 22.87 -37.89 15.53
CA ASN A 25 22.04 -36.75 15.79
C ASN A 25 20.84 -36.71 14.81
N HIS A 26 19.63 -37.06 15.25
CA HIS A 26 18.40 -36.81 14.49
C HIS A 26 17.58 -35.68 15.13
N LYS A 27 17.92 -34.45 14.72
CA LYS A 27 16.96 -33.35 14.62
C LYS A 27 15.91 -33.73 13.57
N SER A 28 14.76 -34.22 14.00
CA SER A 28 13.58 -34.29 13.13
C SER A 28 13.03 -32.88 12.94
N GLN A 29 13.32 -32.35 11.76
CA GLN A 29 12.80 -31.12 11.19
C GLN A 29 11.26 -31.13 11.23
N GLN A 30 10.65 -30.23 11.98
CA GLN A 30 9.30 -29.78 11.64
C GLN A 30 9.40 -29.00 10.33
N GLN A 31 9.03 -29.68 9.26
CA GLN A 31 8.87 -29.16 7.92
C GLN A 31 7.74 -28.12 7.95
N GLN A 32 8.09 -26.83 7.96
CA GLN A 32 7.13 -25.76 7.70
C GLN A 32 6.67 -25.88 6.24
N GLN A 33 5.53 -26.51 6.04
CA GLN A 33 4.80 -26.46 4.78
C GLN A 33 4.35 -25.00 4.52
N PRO A 34 4.52 -24.45 3.31
CA PRO A 34 4.01 -23.12 3.01
C PRO A 34 2.48 -23.14 3.05
N ARG A 35 1.90 -22.33 3.94
CA ARG A 35 0.46 -22.10 4.10
C ARG A 35 -0.16 -21.61 2.80
N LYS A 36 -0.76 -22.53 2.02
CA LYS A 36 -1.51 -22.21 0.79
C LYS A 36 -2.82 -21.45 1.05
N ASP A 37 -3.25 -21.35 2.31
CA ASP A 37 -4.54 -20.74 2.69
C ASP A 37 -4.47 -19.21 2.80
N THR A 38 -3.33 -18.64 3.19
CA THR A 38 -3.18 -17.19 3.28
C THR A 38 -3.22 -16.55 1.89
N GLN A 39 -2.65 -17.19 0.87
CA GLN A 39 -2.64 -16.67 -0.50
C GLN A 39 -4.02 -16.72 -1.18
N ARG A 40 -4.87 -17.70 -0.84
CA ARG A 40 -6.24 -17.80 -1.36
C ARG A 40 -7.18 -16.74 -0.78
N GLN A 41 -7.04 -16.38 0.49
CA GLN A 41 -7.85 -15.31 1.11
C GLN A 41 -7.53 -13.92 0.54
N PHE A 42 -6.24 -13.59 0.33
CA PHE A 42 -5.85 -12.31 -0.28
C PHE A 42 -6.36 -12.18 -1.74
N GLY A 43 -6.32 -13.27 -2.53
CA GLY A 43 -6.84 -13.28 -3.91
C GLY A 43 -8.36 -13.13 -4.05
N GLN A 44 -9.13 -13.42 -2.99
CA GLN A 44 -10.58 -13.20 -2.96
C GLN A 44 -10.93 -11.76 -2.54
N GLN A 45 -10.16 -11.18 -1.63
CA GLN A 45 -10.32 -9.78 -1.22
C GLN A 45 -10.06 -8.81 -2.40
N THR A 46 -9.09 -9.12 -3.26
CA THR A 46 -8.72 -8.30 -4.43
C THR A 46 -9.80 -8.25 -5.49
N LYS A 47 -10.46 -9.38 -5.78
CA LYS A 47 -11.62 -9.43 -6.68
C LYS A 47 -12.77 -8.60 -6.13
N LYS A 48 -13.05 -8.67 -4.82
CA LYS A 48 -14.11 -7.88 -4.18
C LYS A 48 -13.84 -6.38 -4.20
N VAL A 49 -12.60 -5.94 -3.97
CA VAL A 49 -12.23 -4.52 -4.03
C VAL A 49 -12.30 -4.00 -5.46
N GLU A 50 -11.73 -4.74 -6.42
CA GLU A 50 -11.75 -4.38 -7.85
C GLU A 50 -13.19 -4.35 -8.39
N GLU A 51 -13.99 -5.37 -8.09
CA GLU A 51 -15.41 -5.43 -8.43
C GLU A 51 -16.22 -4.33 -7.74
N HIS A 52 -15.93 -3.99 -6.49
CA HIS A 52 -16.63 -2.89 -5.80
C HIS A 52 -16.22 -1.52 -6.34
N LEU A 53 -14.94 -1.28 -6.65
CA LEU A 53 -14.48 -0.06 -7.30
C LEU A 53 -15.12 0.11 -8.68
N ILE A 54 -15.19 -0.96 -9.45
CA ILE A 54 -15.84 -0.98 -10.77
C ILE A 54 -17.36 -0.78 -10.62
N LYS A 55 -18.03 -1.53 -9.74
CA LYS A 55 -19.48 -1.40 -9.47
C LYS A 55 -19.84 0.02 -9.01
N THR A 56 -19.11 0.59 -8.06
CA THR A 56 -19.33 1.97 -7.59
C THR A 56 -19.12 3.00 -8.69
N ALA A 57 -18.16 2.77 -9.61
CA ALA A 57 -17.96 3.64 -10.77
C ALA A 57 -19.08 3.49 -11.83
N THR A 58 -19.72 2.33 -11.95
CA THR A 58 -20.75 2.03 -12.96
C THR A 58 -22.18 2.39 -12.51
N SER A 59 -22.52 2.23 -11.21
CA SER A 59 -23.89 2.46 -10.70
C SER A 59 -24.38 3.92 -10.79
N ILE A 60 -23.50 4.89 -11.03
CA ILE A 60 -23.85 6.33 -11.07
C ILE A 60 -24.23 6.80 -12.50
N ILE A 61 -23.90 6.02 -13.54
CA ILE A 61 -24.16 6.40 -14.94
C ILE A 61 -25.68 6.47 -15.26
N ILE A 62 -26.56 5.94 -14.40
CA ILE A 62 -28.01 5.84 -14.65
C ILE A 62 -28.83 6.98 -14.02
N ASN A 63 -28.28 7.85 -13.15
CA ASN A 63 -29.15 8.75 -12.41
C ASN A 63 -28.55 10.12 -12.05
N GLN A 64 -28.40 11.01 -13.04
CA GLN A 64 -28.26 12.45 -12.78
C GLN A 64 -28.96 13.28 -13.87
N ASN A 65 -30.26 13.51 -13.69
CA ASN A 65 -30.98 14.65 -14.26
C ASN A 65 -31.34 15.62 -13.12
N ASN A 66 -31.07 16.90 -13.35
CA ASN A 66 -31.56 18.09 -12.66
C ASN A 66 -31.11 18.35 -11.20
N ARG A 67 -30.27 19.39 -11.03
CA ARG A 67 -30.62 20.58 -10.24
C ARG A 67 -29.64 21.75 -10.48
N PRO A 68 -30.07 23.03 -10.33
CA PRO A 68 -29.40 24.18 -10.96
C PRO A 68 -28.89 25.29 -9.99
N VAL A 69 -28.12 26.25 -10.56
CA VAL A 69 -27.78 27.64 -10.14
C VAL A 69 -26.88 27.78 -8.88
N HIS A 70 -25.85 28.64 -8.75
CA HIS A 70 -25.70 30.05 -9.12
C HIS A 70 -24.26 30.53 -9.39
N ASN A 71 -24.15 31.49 -10.31
CA ASN A 71 -22.96 32.22 -10.75
C ASN A 71 -22.56 33.35 -9.80
N ASN A 72 -21.25 33.66 -9.77
CA ASN A 72 -20.59 34.99 -9.69
C ASN A 72 -19.07 34.73 -9.63
N MET A 73 -18.11 35.46 -10.19
CA MET A 73 -17.99 36.55 -11.17
C MET A 73 -16.45 36.72 -11.36
N SER A 74 -16.01 36.84 -12.62
CA SER A 74 -14.80 37.51 -13.16
C SER A 74 -13.34 37.10 -12.85
N SER A 75 -12.63 36.90 -13.97
CA SER A 75 -11.18 36.85 -14.33
C SER A 75 -10.34 38.08 -13.89
N PRO A 76 -8.99 38.20 -14.08
CA PRO A 76 -8.18 37.57 -15.14
C PRO A 76 -6.76 37.04 -14.80
N ARG A 77 -6.21 36.31 -15.79
CA ARG A 77 -4.81 35.91 -15.99
C ARG A 77 -3.81 37.03 -15.69
N SER A 78 -2.69 36.65 -15.08
CA SER A 78 -1.40 37.36 -15.23
C SER A 78 -0.25 36.36 -15.28
N ILE A 79 0.60 36.55 -16.29
CA ILE A 79 1.92 35.94 -16.44
C ILE A 79 2.89 36.89 -15.73
N SER A 80 3.69 36.40 -14.78
CA SER A 80 4.80 37.18 -14.24
C SER A 80 5.99 36.29 -13.88
N ILE A 81 7.15 36.74 -14.37
CA ILE A 81 8.48 36.18 -14.19
C ILE A 81 9.14 36.92 -13.01
N GLU A 82 9.64 36.12 -12.07
CA GLU A 82 10.76 36.33 -11.12
C GLU A 82 10.73 37.28 -9.91
N THR A 83 11.18 36.67 -8.79
CA THR A 83 12.10 37.15 -7.75
C THR A 83 11.56 37.57 -6.37
N THR A 84 11.77 36.62 -5.44
CA THR A 84 12.03 36.70 -3.99
C THR A 84 11.33 37.77 -3.15
N SER A 85 10.42 37.32 -2.26
CA SER A 85 10.42 37.64 -0.82
C SER A 85 9.33 36.84 -0.09
N SER A 86 9.79 35.87 0.69
CA SER A 86 9.15 35.21 1.85
C SER A 86 7.70 35.60 2.21
N ASN A 87 6.75 34.81 1.70
CA ASN A 87 5.61 34.34 2.48
C ASN A 87 5.36 32.89 2.02
N ASN A 88 6.04 31.94 2.67
CA ASN A 88 6.18 30.56 2.21
C ASN A 88 4.89 29.75 2.40
N HIS A 89 3.87 30.03 1.58
CA HIS A 89 3.10 28.96 0.98
C HIS A 89 3.74 28.66 -0.37
N SER A 90 4.95 28.10 -0.33
CA SER A 90 5.63 27.59 -1.51
C SER A 90 4.64 26.65 -2.20
N LYS A 91 4.32 26.96 -3.46
CA LYS A 91 3.62 26.01 -4.32
C LYS A 91 4.35 24.67 -4.17
N PRO A 92 3.62 23.54 -4.02
CA PRO A 92 4.28 22.25 -3.89
C PRO A 92 5.24 22.05 -5.07
N HIS A 93 6.26 21.20 -4.92
CA HIS A 93 7.22 20.92 -5.99
C HIS A 93 6.54 20.45 -7.29
N THR A 94 5.30 19.95 -7.22
CA THR A 94 4.46 19.61 -8.38
C THR A 94 3.53 20.72 -8.85
N GLY A 95 3.67 21.94 -8.35
CA GLY A 95 2.72 23.06 -8.53
C GLY A 95 2.56 23.54 -9.98
N GLY A 96 3.38 23.05 -10.90
CA GLY A 96 3.26 23.26 -12.35
C GLY A 96 3.02 21.98 -13.17
N ASP A 97 2.72 20.85 -12.51
CA ASP A 97 2.41 19.60 -13.18
C ASP A 97 0.92 19.52 -13.58
N ILE A 98 0.63 18.93 -14.74
CA ILE A 98 -0.74 18.63 -15.22
C ILE A 98 -1.63 17.96 -14.16
N ARG A 99 -1.03 17.15 -13.26
CA ARG A 99 -1.71 16.48 -12.14
C ARG A 99 -2.24 17.48 -11.12
N TRP A 100 -1.44 18.47 -10.78
CA TRP A 100 -1.82 19.52 -9.84
C TRP A 100 -2.93 20.40 -10.42
N ASP A 101 -2.78 20.80 -11.68
CA ASP A 101 -3.76 21.61 -12.40
C ASP A 101 -5.11 20.89 -12.56
N ALA A 102 -5.09 19.60 -12.90
CA ALA A 102 -6.30 18.81 -13.04
C ALA A 102 -7.09 18.70 -11.72
N VAL A 103 -6.38 18.47 -10.61
CA VAL A 103 -6.98 18.39 -9.26
C VAL A 103 -7.51 19.76 -8.81
N ASN A 104 -6.76 20.83 -9.03
CA ASN A 104 -7.19 22.17 -8.67
C ASN A 104 -8.35 22.66 -9.52
N SER A 105 -8.39 22.33 -10.81
CA SER A 105 -9.52 22.66 -11.69
C SER A 105 -10.84 22.07 -11.19
N LEU A 106 -10.83 20.86 -10.62
CA LEU A 106 -12.02 20.28 -9.99
C LEU A 106 -12.37 20.98 -8.67
N LYS A 107 -11.36 21.23 -7.82
CA LYS A 107 -11.56 21.92 -6.54
C LYS A 107 -12.12 23.33 -6.73
N SER A 108 -11.61 24.09 -7.70
CA SER A 108 -12.10 25.43 -8.05
C SER A 108 -13.54 25.44 -8.56
N ARG A 109 -14.03 24.32 -9.11
CA ARG A 109 -15.44 24.13 -9.49
C ARG A 109 -16.33 23.71 -8.30
N GLY A 110 -15.78 23.65 -7.08
CA GLY A 110 -16.49 23.18 -5.89
C GLY A 110 -16.70 21.67 -5.85
N ILE A 111 -16.04 20.90 -6.74
CA ILE A 111 -16.20 19.45 -6.80
C ILE A 111 -15.27 18.82 -5.76
N LYS A 112 -15.85 18.13 -4.77
CA LYS A 112 -15.10 17.31 -3.82
C LYS A 112 -14.71 16.00 -4.48
N ILE A 113 -13.42 15.84 -4.75
CA ILE A 113 -12.87 14.64 -5.38
C ILE A 113 -13.16 13.41 -4.53
N GLY A 114 -13.84 12.44 -5.12
CA GLY A 114 -14.15 11.14 -4.53
C GLY A 114 -13.83 10.00 -5.50
N ILE A 115 -14.20 8.78 -5.09
CA ILE A 115 -13.85 7.57 -5.83
C ILE A 115 -14.52 7.49 -7.21
N SER A 116 -15.70 8.09 -7.35
CA SER A 116 -16.49 8.14 -8.59
C SER A 116 -15.82 8.92 -9.70
N ASP A 117 -14.97 9.89 -9.34
CA ASP A 117 -14.26 10.77 -10.27
C ASP A 117 -13.09 10.08 -10.94
N PHE A 118 -12.78 8.84 -10.56
CA PHE A 118 -11.69 8.07 -11.11
C PHE A 118 -12.18 6.88 -11.93
N ARG A 119 -11.51 6.63 -13.06
CA ARG A 119 -11.60 5.37 -13.79
C ARG A 119 -10.41 4.51 -13.39
N VAL A 120 -10.66 3.34 -12.81
CA VAL A 120 -9.61 2.37 -12.48
C VAL A 120 -9.18 1.66 -13.75
N LEU A 121 -7.87 1.63 -14.02
CA LEU A 121 -7.31 1.09 -15.25
C LEU A 121 -6.61 -0.25 -15.04
N LYS A 122 -5.68 -0.30 -14.07
CA LYS A 122 -4.95 -1.52 -13.73
C LYS A 122 -4.46 -1.48 -12.30
N ARG A 123 -4.25 -2.65 -11.69
CA ARG A 123 -3.55 -2.74 -10.41
C ARG A 123 -2.04 -2.61 -10.63
N LEU A 124 -1.39 -1.75 -9.85
CA LEU A 124 0.06 -1.49 -9.88
C LEU A 124 0.82 -2.36 -8.88
N GLY A 125 0.23 -2.65 -7.72
CA GLY A 125 0.88 -3.46 -6.70
C GLY A 125 0.03 -3.70 -5.46
N TYR A 126 0.59 -4.49 -4.54
CA TYR A 126 0.04 -4.79 -3.23
C TYR A 126 1.03 -4.35 -2.17
N GLY A 127 0.51 -3.77 -1.09
CA GLY A 127 1.25 -3.50 0.14
C GLY A 127 0.63 -4.23 1.33
N ASP A 128 1.26 -4.10 2.49
CA ASP A 128 0.80 -4.68 3.76
C ASP A 128 -0.68 -4.32 4.06
N ILE A 129 -1.00 -3.02 3.95
CA ILE A 129 -2.29 -2.47 4.38
C ILE A 129 -3.22 -2.06 3.24
N GLY A 130 -2.87 -2.30 1.98
CA GLY A 130 -3.69 -1.87 0.85
C GLY A 130 -3.17 -2.30 -0.51
N SER A 131 -3.93 -1.95 -1.54
CA SER A 131 -3.58 -2.17 -2.95
C SER A 131 -3.45 -0.83 -3.67
N VAL A 132 -2.54 -0.75 -4.65
CA VAL A 132 -2.31 0.46 -5.44
C VAL A 132 -2.80 0.23 -6.87
N TYR A 133 -3.56 1.16 -7.39
CA TYR A 133 -4.15 1.11 -8.73
C TYR A 133 -3.73 2.32 -9.55
N LEU A 134 -3.50 2.11 -10.84
CA LEU A 134 -3.45 3.17 -11.84
C LEU A 134 -4.88 3.62 -12.09
N VAL A 135 -5.11 4.91 -11.93
CA VAL A 135 -6.41 5.53 -12.15
C VAL A 135 -6.27 6.75 -13.06
N GLU A 136 -7.34 7.06 -13.76
CA GLU A 136 -7.47 8.27 -14.57
C GLU A 136 -8.57 9.15 -13.98
N LEU A 137 -8.27 10.45 -13.86
CA LEU A 137 -9.24 11.43 -13.38
C LEU A 137 -10.22 11.81 -14.51
N LYS A 138 -11.52 11.61 -14.27
CA LYS A 138 -12.60 11.96 -15.18
C LYS A 138 -12.90 13.46 -15.14
N GLY A 139 -13.39 14.01 -16.25
CA GLY A 139 -13.88 15.40 -16.29
C GLY A 139 -12.79 16.47 -16.13
N ALA A 140 -11.52 16.08 -16.18
CA ALA A 140 -10.41 17.01 -16.39
C ALA A 140 -10.29 17.33 -17.88
N ASN A 141 -9.83 18.56 -18.20
CA ASN A 141 -9.61 18.98 -19.59
C ASN A 141 -8.50 18.17 -20.28
N THR A 142 -7.64 17.53 -19.49
CA THR A 142 -6.51 16.73 -19.95
C THR A 142 -6.53 15.38 -19.26
N THR A 143 -6.31 14.31 -20.04
CA THR A 143 -6.15 12.95 -19.53
C THR A 143 -4.98 12.91 -18.56
N THR A 144 -5.29 12.61 -17.31
CA THR A 144 -4.31 12.70 -16.22
C THR A 144 -4.39 11.46 -15.35
N TYR A 145 -3.23 10.84 -15.14
CA TYR A 145 -3.11 9.56 -14.43
C TYR A 145 -2.54 9.75 -13.02
N PHE A 146 -3.03 8.93 -12.10
CA PHE A 146 -2.62 8.92 -10.70
C PHE A 146 -2.44 7.48 -10.20
N ALA A 147 -1.70 7.33 -9.11
CA ALA A 147 -1.68 6.10 -8.33
C ALA A 147 -2.65 6.27 -7.16
N MET A 148 -3.68 5.42 -7.10
CA MET A 148 -4.61 5.39 -5.98
C MET A 148 -4.30 4.22 -5.07
N LYS A 149 -3.88 4.50 -3.83
CA LYS A 149 -3.78 3.48 -2.78
C LYS A 149 -5.14 3.33 -2.08
N VAL A 150 -5.67 2.11 -2.06
CA VAL A 150 -6.96 1.75 -1.45
C VAL A 150 -6.71 0.82 -0.27
N MET A 151 -7.21 1.19 0.90
CA MET A 151 -7.04 0.46 2.17
C MET A 151 -8.42 0.14 2.77
N ASP A 152 -8.70 -1.13 2.99
CA ASP A 152 -10.00 -1.61 3.52
C ASP A 152 -10.10 -1.40 5.03
N LYS A 153 -11.11 -0.64 5.47
CA LYS A 153 -11.30 -0.24 6.88
C LYS A 153 -11.45 -1.45 7.80
N ALA A 154 -12.28 -2.42 7.41
CA ALA A 154 -12.49 -3.64 8.21
C ALA A 154 -11.19 -4.46 8.35
N SER A 155 -10.42 -4.56 7.28
CA SER A 155 -9.12 -5.24 7.27
C SER A 155 -8.08 -4.52 8.12
N LEU A 156 -8.09 -3.19 8.17
CA LEU A 156 -7.19 -2.42 9.03
C LEU A 156 -7.52 -2.64 10.51
N VAL A 157 -8.81 -2.64 10.87
CA VAL A 157 -9.25 -2.88 12.25
C VAL A 157 -8.91 -4.30 12.69
N SER A 158 -9.32 -5.31 11.91
CA SER A 158 -9.09 -6.72 12.24
C SER A 158 -7.61 -7.10 12.36
N ARG A 159 -6.72 -6.40 11.65
CA ARG A 159 -5.27 -6.63 11.69
C ARG A 159 -4.50 -5.68 12.59
N ASN A 160 -5.21 -4.82 13.34
CA ASN A 160 -4.62 -3.77 14.19
C ASN A 160 -3.62 -2.86 13.44
N LYS A 161 -4.02 -2.38 12.26
CA LYS A 161 -3.23 -1.52 11.37
C LYS A 161 -3.87 -0.14 11.11
N LEU A 162 -4.91 0.23 11.85
CA LEU A 162 -5.56 1.54 11.68
C LEU A 162 -4.58 2.69 11.89
N LEU A 163 -3.78 2.64 12.97
CA LEU A 163 -2.75 3.65 13.24
C LEU A 163 -1.73 3.73 12.09
N ARG A 164 -1.33 2.58 11.53
CA ARG A 164 -0.42 2.56 10.37
C ARG A 164 -0.99 3.30 9.16
N ALA A 165 -2.28 3.16 8.88
CA ALA A 165 -2.93 3.88 7.79
C ALA A 165 -3.03 5.40 8.07
N GLN A 166 -3.30 5.78 9.33
CA GLN A 166 -3.35 7.19 9.76
C GLN A 166 -1.98 7.85 9.63
N THR A 167 -0.93 7.22 10.16
CA THR A 167 0.46 7.68 10.06
C THR A 167 0.90 7.82 8.61
N GLU A 168 0.54 6.87 7.74
CA GLU A 168 0.89 6.96 6.32
C GLU A 168 0.26 8.18 5.64
N ARG A 169 -1.03 8.44 5.89
CA ARG A 169 -1.71 9.63 5.38
C ARG A 169 -1.07 10.92 5.91
N GLU A 170 -0.77 10.95 7.20
CA GLU A 170 -0.18 12.12 7.87
C GLU A 170 1.21 12.44 7.32
N ILE A 171 2.10 11.45 7.23
CA ILE A 171 3.44 11.62 6.66
C ILE A 171 3.31 12.13 5.23
N LEU A 172 2.56 11.42 4.37
CA LEU A 172 2.42 11.81 2.96
C LEU A 172 1.82 13.21 2.76
N SER A 173 0.98 13.68 3.69
CA SER A 173 0.42 15.04 3.62
C SER A 173 1.42 16.15 3.95
N GLN A 174 2.53 15.81 4.59
CA GLN A 174 3.59 16.74 4.99
C GLN A 174 4.80 16.70 4.04
N LEU A 175 4.86 15.74 3.12
CA LEU A 175 5.98 15.59 2.20
C LEU A 175 5.81 16.51 0.98
N ASP A 176 6.81 17.37 0.77
CA ASP A 176 6.93 18.21 -0.41
C ASP A 176 8.39 18.19 -0.91
N HIS A 177 8.74 17.18 -1.72
CA HIS A 177 10.12 16.98 -2.19
C HIS A 177 10.16 16.32 -3.58
N PRO A 178 10.98 16.80 -4.54
CA PRO A 178 10.98 16.36 -5.94
C PRO A 178 11.33 14.88 -6.20
N PHE A 179 11.84 14.18 -5.18
CA PHE A 179 12.15 12.74 -5.27
C PHE A 179 11.22 11.86 -4.43
N LEU A 180 10.15 12.44 -3.86
CA LEU A 180 9.13 11.71 -3.11
C LEU A 180 7.78 11.87 -3.81
N PRO A 181 6.98 10.80 -3.92
CA PRO A 181 5.67 10.88 -4.54
C PRO A 181 4.76 11.89 -3.82
N THR A 182 4.16 12.79 -4.60
CA THR A 182 3.20 13.77 -4.07
C THR A 182 1.85 13.15 -3.75
N LEU A 183 1.25 13.57 -2.64
CA LEU A 183 -0.16 13.33 -2.32
C LEU A 183 -1.03 14.49 -2.83
N TYR A 184 -1.90 14.24 -3.81
CA TYR A 184 -2.78 15.27 -4.39
C TYR A 184 -4.11 15.42 -3.66
N SER A 185 -4.64 14.31 -3.16
CA SER A 185 -5.91 14.25 -2.46
C SER A 185 -6.00 12.98 -1.62
N HIS A 186 -6.87 13.01 -0.61
CA HIS A 186 -7.26 11.83 0.13
C HIS A 186 -8.76 11.91 0.43
N PHE A 187 -9.42 10.76 0.46
CA PHE A 187 -10.82 10.67 0.82
C PHE A 187 -11.11 9.31 1.43
N GLU A 188 -12.27 9.19 2.05
CA GLU A 188 -12.76 7.95 2.58
C GLU A 188 -14.15 7.63 2.02
N THR A 189 -14.45 6.36 1.96
CA THR A 189 -15.79 5.82 1.73
C THR A 189 -16.20 5.02 2.97
N ASP A 190 -17.38 4.42 2.95
CA ASP A 190 -17.85 3.54 4.03
C ASP A 190 -16.88 2.37 4.27
N LYS A 191 -16.20 1.90 3.21
CA LYS A 191 -15.36 0.70 3.25
C LYS A 191 -13.86 0.98 3.15
N PHE A 192 -13.47 2.12 2.57
CA PHE A 192 -12.07 2.34 2.18
C PHE A 192 -11.53 3.69 2.64
N TYR A 193 -10.24 3.71 2.95
CA TYR A 193 -9.41 4.90 2.87
C TYR A 193 -8.70 4.92 1.51
N CYS A 194 -8.67 6.08 0.86
CA CYS A 194 -8.08 6.27 -0.45
C CYS A 194 -7.07 7.42 -0.43
N LEU A 195 -5.85 7.16 -0.92
CA LEU A 195 -4.81 8.15 -1.13
C LEU A 195 -4.58 8.30 -2.64
N VAL A 196 -4.71 9.51 -3.17
CA VAL A 196 -4.47 9.84 -4.58
C VAL A 196 -3.09 10.46 -4.69
N MET A 197 -2.17 9.73 -5.30
CA MET A 197 -0.75 10.05 -5.32
C MET A 197 -0.24 10.14 -6.76
N GLU A 198 0.98 10.64 -6.90
CA GLU A 198 1.72 10.61 -8.16
C GLU A 198 1.88 9.20 -8.72
N PHE A 199 1.64 9.08 -10.04
CA PHE A 199 1.93 7.87 -10.78
C PHE A 199 3.31 7.93 -11.44
N CYS A 200 4.24 7.11 -10.95
CA CYS A 200 5.56 6.97 -11.54
C CYS A 200 5.55 5.88 -12.63
N SER A 201 5.57 6.29 -13.90
CA SER A 201 5.49 5.38 -15.05
C SER A 201 6.75 4.51 -15.25
N GLY A 202 7.89 4.92 -14.69
CA GLY A 202 9.18 4.21 -14.80
C GLY A 202 9.24 2.85 -14.09
N GLY A 203 8.21 2.49 -13.33
CA GLY A 203 8.18 1.24 -12.55
C GLY A 203 9.00 1.35 -11.26
N ASN A 204 9.34 0.20 -10.67
CA ASN A 204 10.08 0.14 -9.40
C ASN A 204 11.57 -0.14 -9.62
N LEU A 205 12.40 0.36 -8.70
CA LEU A 205 13.86 0.21 -8.73
C LEU A 205 14.30 -1.25 -8.74
N TYR A 206 13.58 -2.16 -8.08
CA TYR A 206 13.92 -3.58 -8.10
C TYR A 206 13.86 -4.12 -9.54
N SER A 207 12.76 -3.91 -10.25
CA SER A 207 12.59 -4.33 -11.65
C SER A 207 13.61 -3.68 -12.58
N LEU A 208 13.96 -2.41 -12.36
CA LEU A 208 14.98 -1.72 -13.15
C LEU A 208 16.38 -2.29 -12.88
N ARG A 209 16.72 -2.52 -11.61
CA ARG A 209 17.99 -3.11 -11.19
C ARG A 209 18.19 -4.50 -11.78
N GLN A 210 17.15 -5.32 -11.84
CA GLN A 210 17.22 -6.66 -12.44
C GLN A 210 17.61 -6.64 -13.92
N LYS A 211 17.45 -5.51 -14.62
CA LYS A 211 17.84 -5.33 -16.02
C LYS A 211 19.26 -4.81 -16.20
N GLN A 212 19.92 -4.37 -15.13
CA GLN A 212 21.28 -3.84 -15.21
C GLN A 212 22.32 -4.97 -15.27
N PRO A 213 23.46 -4.77 -15.96
CA PRO A 213 24.64 -5.61 -15.80
C PRO A 213 24.99 -5.76 -14.32
N ASN A 214 25.29 -6.97 -13.86
CA ASN A 214 25.63 -7.28 -12.46
C ASN A 214 24.56 -6.91 -11.41
N LYS A 215 23.33 -6.54 -11.81
CA LYS A 215 22.21 -6.17 -10.91
C LYS A 215 22.54 -5.01 -9.96
N CYS A 216 23.32 -4.02 -10.40
CA CYS A 216 23.58 -2.77 -9.67
C CYS A 216 23.37 -1.54 -10.57
N PHE A 217 23.20 -0.37 -9.96
CA PHE A 217 23.28 0.91 -10.68
C PHE A 217 24.71 1.44 -10.51
N THR A 218 25.33 1.87 -11.62
CA THR A 218 26.69 2.44 -11.67
C THR A 218 26.64 3.91 -11.97
#